data_AF-A0A928RP11-F1
#
_entry.id   AF-A0A928RP11-F1
#
_cell.length_a   1.000
_cell.length_b   1.000
_cell.length_c   1.000
_cell.angle_alpha   90.00
_cell.angle_beta   90.00
_cell.angle_gamma   90.00
#
_symmetry.space_group_name_H-M   'P 1'
#
loop_
_entity.id
_entity.type
_entity.pdbx_description
1 polymer ?
#
loop_
_entity_poly.entity_id
_entity_poly.type
_entity_poly.pdbx_seq_one_letter_code
_entity_poly.pdbx_strand_id
1 'polypeptide(L)'
;MKKKIWSVVLCFCLLIPVFCFIGCGGVSLDTVKQTFTSWKEAYVNQSSVFSTDTCEGYDTDYYVAYNSFIEQKISDSVESFSELRSKYNLTLAFANDYIEAGEHYLTIVNEEDLSKNAKKMLKTLNKSAKNCTEAVSEFAVAKRDVEDYFQNYGAIWEGNQDAEGSHLNKFKNVYASLIEKSVDLSSLMADFIKEVGILEIFEKVTISTPDVLVVRDYVSAKLLPLFSKLSISATEKNLNWEVTQETSFKERINEILNSLNSAFNDYKNHFVDEAGKNIVIIDVKEFMSQADQFFISAESYIEALEGLNIPKLATTYKNDLEQYKKKNKLAEIYLDKIENFVDVNLAEFLSFSVETIYGETI
;
A
#
# COMPACT_ATOMS: atom_id res chain seq x y z
N MET A 1 50.08 -39.87 -9.15
CA MET A 1 49.65 -38.89 -10.19
C MET A 1 48.74 -37.85 -9.54
N LYS A 2 49.15 -36.57 -9.62
CA LYS A 2 48.38 -35.31 -9.45
C LYS A 2 47.53 -35.13 -8.16
N LYS A 3 48.05 -34.45 -7.11
CA LYS A 3 48.04 -32.98 -6.82
C LYS A 3 46.66 -32.40 -6.43
N LYS A 4 46.56 -31.89 -5.18
CA LYS A 4 46.11 -30.53 -4.77
C LYS A 4 46.08 -30.47 -3.20
N ILE A 5 46.97 -29.72 -2.52
CA ILE A 5 46.96 -28.26 -2.20
C ILE A 5 45.91 -27.98 -1.09
N TRP A 6 46.32 -27.81 0.19
CA TRP A 6 46.58 -26.53 0.91
C TRP A 6 45.31 -25.67 1.04
N SER A 7 44.65 -25.61 2.20
CA SER A 7 44.94 -24.78 3.41
C SER A 7 44.23 -23.41 3.40
N VAL A 8 43.80 -22.98 4.59
CA VAL A 8 43.23 -21.66 4.96
C VAL A 8 41.75 -21.51 4.51
N VAL A 9 40.75 -21.36 5.38
CA VAL A 9 40.49 -20.24 6.30
C VAL A 9 39.78 -20.74 7.56
N LEU A 10 40.39 -20.46 8.71
CA LEU A 10 39.79 -20.45 10.04
C LEU A 10 39.36 -19.01 10.34
N CYS A 11 38.33 -18.85 11.19
CA CYS A 11 37.83 -17.61 11.79
C CYS A 11 36.82 -16.80 10.97
N PHE A 12 35.51 -17.02 11.23
CA PHE A 12 34.54 -16.00 11.71
C PHE A 12 33.12 -16.64 11.84
N CYS A 13 32.99 -17.69 12.67
CA CYS A 13 31.68 -18.33 12.96
C CYS A 13 31.30 -18.28 14.45
N LEU A 14 31.76 -17.29 15.20
CA LEU A 14 31.42 -17.17 16.61
C LEU A 14 30.94 -15.75 16.88
N LEU A 15 29.61 -15.59 16.94
CA LEU A 15 28.85 -14.85 17.95
C LEU A 15 27.39 -14.69 17.49
N ILE A 16 26.62 -15.77 17.60
CA ILE A 16 25.16 -15.69 17.78
C ILE A 16 24.91 -16.16 19.21
N PRO A 17 24.58 -15.28 20.17
CA PRO A 17 24.03 -15.75 21.43
C PRO A 17 22.58 -16.15 21.18
N VAL A 18 22.39 -17.47 21.08
CA VAL A 18 21.12 -18.14 21.25
C VAL A 18 20.62 -17.85 22.68
N PHE A 19 19.69 -16.91 22.82
CA PHE A 19 18.81 -16.84 23.97
C PHE A 19 17.44 -17.41 23.58
N CYS A 20 17.36 -18.74 23.61
CA CYS A 20 16.10 -19.44 23.77
C CYS A 20 15.81 -19.56 25.28
N PHE A 21 15.01 -18.64 25.82
CA PHE A 21 14.19 -18.95 26.98
C PHE A 21 12.73 -19.02 26.54
N ILE A 22 12.19 -20.23 26.59
CA ILE A 22 10.80 -20.56 26.34
C ILE A 22 9.98 -20.05 27.52
N GLY A 23 9.12 -19.08 27.27
CA GLY A 23 8.02 -18.69 28.14
C GLY A 23 6.92 -18.08 27.27
N CYS A 24 5.75 -18.74 27.18
CA CYS A 24 4.53 -18.29 26.47
C CYS A 24 4.77 -17.31 25.30
N GLY A 25 5.06 -17.85 24.12
CA GLY A 25 5.58 -17.13 22.94
C GLY A 25 4.77 -15.92 22.47
N GLY A 26 5.05 -14.76 23.06
CA GLY A 26 4.74 -13.44 22.53
C GLY A 26 5.86 -12.95 21.62
N VAL A 27 5.50 -12.13 20.64
CA VAL A 27 6.48 -11.35 19.85
C VAL A 27 6.77 -10.09 20.63
N SER A 28 8.04 -9.85 20.98
CA SER A 28 8.46 -8.64 21.69
C SER A 28 8.62 -7.45 20.75
N LEU A 29 8.66 -6.24 21.31
CA LEU A 29 8.93 -5.00 20.60
C LEU A 29 10.30 -5.05 19.92
N ASP A 30 11.31 -5.61 20.59
CA ASP A 30 12.65 -5.80 19.99
C ASP A 30 12.63 -6.73 18.77
N THR A 31 11.78 -7.77 18.81
CA THR A 31 11.61 -8.67 17.65
C THR A 31 10.98 -7.92 16.48
N VAL A 32 10.01 -7.06 16.75
CA VAL A 32 9.40 -6.19 15.71
C VAL A 32 10.45 -5.26 15.14
N LYS A 33 11.21 -4.54 15.99
CA LYS A 33 12.28 -3.62 15.56
C LYS A 33 13.29 -4.30 14.64
N GLN A 34 13.79 -5.48 15.02
CA GLN A 34 14.72 -6.25 14.19
C GLN A 34 14.11 -6.61 12.83
N THR A 35 12.82 -6.96 12.80
CA THR A 35 12.12 -7.28 11.55
C THR A 35 11.98 -6.06 10.66
N PHE A 36 11.70 -4.87 11.22
CA PHE A 36 11.68 -3.61 10.48
C PHE A 36 13.06 -3.25 9.92
N THR A 37 14.13 -3.47 10.69
CA THR A 37 15.50 -3.34 10.16
C THR A 37 15.72 -4.25 8.96
N SER A 38 15.35 -5.53 9.04
CA SER A 38 15.50 -6.47 7.91
C SER A 38 14.63 -6.09 6.70
N TRP A 39 13.45 -5.52 6.93
CA TRP A 39 12.61 -4.98 5.87
C TRP A 39 13.28 -3.82 5.12
N LYS A 40 13.85 -2.84 5.83
CA LYS A 40 14.63 -1.75 5.20
C LYS A 40 15.87 -2.28 4.48
N GLU A 41 16.59 -3.21 5.10
CA GLU A 41 17.76 -3.85 4.47
C GLU A 41 17.39 -4.54 3.15
N ALA A 42 16.18 -5.08 3.01
CA ALA A 42 15.73 -5.65 1.74
C ALA A 42 15.65 -4.60 0.63
N TYR A 43 15.15 -3.39 0.90
CA TYR A 43 15.16 -2.29 -0.07
C TYR A 43 16.58 -1.85 -0.42
N VAL A 44 17.44 -1.66 0.58
CA VAL A 44 18.85 -1.27 0.37
C VAL A 44 19.60 -2.29 -0.49
N ASN A 45 19.38 -3.59 -0.22
CA ASN A 45 19.97 -4.69 -1.00
C ASN A 45 19.44 -4.74 -2.44
N GLN A 46 18.30 -4.12 -2.73
CA GLN A 46 17.72 -3.97 -4.06
C GLN A 46 17.77 -2.51 -4.56
N SER A 47 18.80 -1.75 -4.18
CA SER A 47 19.00 -0.34 -4.59
C SER A 47 19.21 -0.12 -6.10
N SER A 48 19.35 -1.19 -6.89
CA SER A 48 19.28 -1.12 -8.36
C SER A 48 17.85 -1.16 -8.91
N VAL A 49 16.87 -1.48 -8.05
CA VAL A 49 15.44 -1.55 -8.37
C VAL A 49 14.69 -0.36 -7.79
N PHE A 50 15.03 0.02 -6.56
CA PHE A 50 14.45 1.15 -5.85
C PHE A 50 15.49 2.27 -5.74
N SER A 51 15.08 3.50 -6.02
CA SER A 51 15.95 4.67 -5.99
C SER A 51 15.26 5.87 -5.34
N THR A 52 16.07 6.82 -4.90
CA THR A 52 15.60 8.16 -4.54
C THR A 52 15.30 8.96 -5.82
N ASP A 53 14.04 9.34 -6.02
CA ASP A 53 13.60 10.17 -7.14
C ASP A 53 12.23 10.82 -6.84
N THR A 54 11.73 11.64 -7.77
CA THR A 54 10.43 12.30 -7.67
C THR A 54 9.38 11.56 -8.52
N CYS A 55 8.29 11.09 -7.90
CA CYS A 55 7.12 10.53 -8.56
C CYS A 55 5.96 11.54 -8.56
N GLU A 56 5.63 12.12 -9.72
CA GLU A 56 4.52 13.08 -9.85
C GLU A 56 4.57 14.26 -8.86
N GLY A 57 5.77 14.78 -8.55
CA GLY A 57 5.95 15.89 -7.60
C GLY A 57 6.25 15.44 -6.16
N TYR A 58 6.17 14.14 -5.89
CA TYR A 58 6.47 13.57 -4.59
C TYR A 58 7.87 12.93 -4.54
N ASP A 59 8.73 13.46 -3.67
CA ASP A 59 10.08 12.90 -3.43
C ASP A 59 10.00 11.67 -2.54
N THR A 60 10.66 10.57 -2.94
CA THR A 60 10.65 9.31 -2.20
C THR A 60 11.92 8.49 -2.43
N ASP A 61 12.28 7.65 -1.46
CA ASP A 61 13.35 6.65 -1.57
C ASP A 61 12.89 5.33 -2.20
N TYR A 62 11.60 5.22 -2.52
CA TYR A 62 10.95 4.00 -2.97
C TYR A 62 10.56 4.02 -4.45
N TYR A 63 11.11 4.95 -5.24
CA TYR A 63 10.80 5.06 -6.66
C TYR A 63 11.34 3.85 -7.43
N VAL A 64 10.48 3.23 -8.26
CA VAL A 64 10.89 2.15 -9.16
C VAL A 64 11.15 2.74 -10.55
N ALA A 65 12.42 2.73 -10.95
CA ALA A 65 12.84 3.09 -12.30
C ALA A 65 12.83 1.88 -13.23
N TYR A 66 12.39 2.05 -14.47
CA TYR A 66 12.39 0.98 -15.48
C TYR A 66 13.48 1.16 -16.53
N ASN A 67 13.73 0.11 -17.33
CA ASN A 67 14.57 0.23 -18.52
C ASN A 67 13.98 1.19 -19.57
N SER A 68 14.81 1.65 -20.50
CA SER A 68 14.43 2.67 -21.48
C SER A 68 13.22 2.29 -22.35
N PHE A 69 12.99 1.00 -22.60
CA PHE A 69 11.83 0.55 -23.36
C PHE A 69 10.54 0.79 -22.58
N ILE A 70 10.46 0.27 -21.34
CA ILE A 70 9.26 0.42 -20.50
C ILE A 70 9.03 1.89 -20.17
N GLU A 71 10.09 2.64 -19.86
CA GLU A 71 10.01 4.08 -19.63
C GLU A 71 9.45 4.84 -20.83
N GLN A 72 9.85 4.48 -22.06
CA GLN A 72 9.28 5.06 -23.26
C GLN A 72 7.78 4.73 -23.38
N LYS A 73 7.36 3.49 -23.08
CA LYS A 73 5.93 3.11 -23.11
C LYS A 73 5.09 3.87 -22.09
N ILE A 74 5.65 4.11 -20.91
CA ILE A 74 5.03 4.95 -19.88
C ILE A 74 4.92 6.40 -20.39
N SER A 75 6.00 6.97 -20.93
CA SER A 75 6.00 8.34 -21.48
C SER A 75 5.03 8.51 -22.66
N ASP A 76 4.89 7.48 -23.49
CA ASP A 76 3.95 7.45 -24.61
C ASP A 76 2.49 7.22 -24.16
N SER A 77 2.25 7.08 -22.85
CA SER A 77 0.94 6.81 -22.27
C SER A 77 0.27 5.56 -22.86
N VAL A 78 1.06 4.52 -23.11
CA VAL A 78 0.51 3.21 -23.49
C VAL A 78 -0.29 2.67 -22.31
N GLU A 79 -1.58 2.45 -22.51
CA GLU A 79 -2.56 2.10 -21.48
C GLU A 79 -2.10 0.96 -20.56
N SER A 80 -1.48 -0.08 -21.10
CA SER A 80 -0.99 -1.21 -20.33
C SER A 80 0.22 -0.88 -19.44
N PHE A 81 0.92 0.24 -19.65
CA PHE A 81 2.09 0.65 -18.88
C PHE A 81 1.86 1.89 -18.03
N SER A 82 0.88 2.74 -18.36
CA SER A 82 0.65 4.03 -17.71
C SER A 82 0.41 3.92 -16.20
N GLU A 83 -0.22 2.84 -15.73
CA GLU A 83 -0.50 2.62 -14.31
C GLU A 83 0.76 2.40 -13.44
N LEU A 84 1.88 1.99 -14.04
CA LEU A 84 3.11 1.63 -13.32
C LEU A 84 3.68 2.82 -12.52
N ARG A 85 3.57 4.05 -13.04
CA ARG A 85 4.03 5.25 -12.31
C ARG A 85 2.93 5.87 -11.46
N SER A 86 1.82 6.25 -12.07
CA SER A 86 0.80 7.09 -11.41
C SER A 86 0.09 6.38 -10.26
N LYS A 87 -0.03 5.05 -10.33
CA LYS A 87 -0.79 4.28 -9.37
C LYS A 87 0.08 3.38 -8.51
N TYR A 88 1.03 2.68 -9.12
CA TYR A 88 1.86 1.73 -8.39
C TYR A 88 3.03 2.37 -7.66
N ASN A 89 3.89 3.14 -8.33
CA ASN A 89 5.02 3.81 -7.66
C ASN A 89 4.53 4.74 -6.55
N LEU A 90 3.52 5.56 -6.81
CA LEU A 90 3.05 6.54 -5.84
C LEU A 90 2.42 5.89 -4.59
N THR A 91 1.56 4.89 -4.76
CA THR A 91 0.97 4.16 -3.61
C THR A 91 2.04 3.42 -2.82
N LEU A 92 3.01 2.81 -3.50
CA LEU A 92 4.15 2.16 -2.84
C LEU A 92 4.95 3.17 -2.00
N ALA A 93 5.24 4.33 -2.58
CA ALA A 93 5.99 5.41 -1.94
C ALA A 93 5.28 5.89 -0.67
N PHE A 94 4.02 6.30 -0.77
CA PHE A 94 3.24 6.76 0.40
C PHE A 94 3.17 5.72 1.51
N ALA A 95 2.94 4.45 1.16
CA ALA A 95 2.86 3.40 2.15
C ALA A 95 4.20 3.23 2.90
N ASN A 96 5.33 3.17 2.18
CA ASN A 96 6.63 2.91 2.81
C ASN A 96 7.18 4.13 3.55
N ASP A 97 7.01 5.34 3.02
CA ASP A 97 7.43 6.57 3.70
C ASP A 97 6.68 6.74 5.03
N TYR A 98 5.38 6.40 5.07
CA TYR A 98 4.62 6.36 6.32
C TYR A 98 5.15 5.30 7.30
N ILE A 99 5.47 4.10 6.82
CA ILE A 99 6.02 3.02 7.65
C ILE A 99 7.32 3.47 8.31
N GLU A 100 8.20 4.17 7.58
CA GLU A 100 9.45 4.72 8.10
C GLU A 100 9.22 5.82 9.13
N ALA A 101 8.35 6.79 8.82
CA ALA A 101 7.98 7.85 9.77
C ALA A 101 7.41 7.25 11.07
N GLY A 102 6.59 6.20 10.95
CA GLY A 102 5.97 5.50 12.06
C GLY A 102 6.95 4.66 12.90
N GLU A 103 8.06 4.20 12.32
CA GLU A 103 9.04 3.36 13.02
C GLU A 103 9.65 4.08 14.23
N HIS A 104 9.81 5.41 14.16
CA HIS A 104 10.25 6.21 15.30
C HIS A 104 9.43 5.90 16.56
N TYR A 105 8.12 5.72 16.43
CA TYR A 105 7.24 5.42 17.55
C TYR A 105 7.46 4.05 18.15
N LEU A 106 7.90 3.06 17.36
CA LEU A 106 8.34 1.77 17.91
C LEU A 106 9.57 1.93 18.81
N THR A 107 10.41 2.93 18.56
CA THR A 107 11.66 3.13 19.31
C THR A 107 11.47 3.82 20.65
N ILE A 108 10.47 4.71 20.76
CA ILE A 108 10.25 5.53 21.97
C ILE A 108 9.29 4.90 22.99
N VAL A 109 8.50 3.90 22.59
CA VAL A 109 7.59 3.20 23.52
C VAL A 109 8.32 2.13 24.31
N ASN A 110 8.00 2.03 25.60
CA ASN A 110 8.47 0.94 26.47
C ASN A 110 7.49 -0.24 26.39
N GLU A 111 8.00 -1.46 26.17
CA GLU A 111 7.16 -2.66 26.05
C GLU A 111 6.33 -2.94 27.31
N GLU A 112 6.86 -2.62 28.49
CA GLU A 112 6.18 -2.82 29.77
C GLU A 112 4.89 -1.99 29.86
N ASP A 113 4.93 -0.77 29.33
CA ASP A 113 3.85 0.23 29.35
C ASP A 113 2.78 -0.02 28.27
N LEU A 114 3.03 -0.93 27.31
CA LEU A 114 2.08 -1.22 26.24
C LEU A 114 0.78 -1.83 26.78
N SER A 115 -0.35 -1.34 26.23
CA SER A 115 -1.67 -1.91 26.46
C SER A 115 -1.72 -3.39 26.03
N LYS A 116 -2.69 -4.14 26.57
CA LYS A 116 -2.89 -5.56 26.18
C LYS A 116 -3.17 -5.70 24.68
N ASN A 117 -3.82 -4.71 24.07
CA ASN A 117 -4.13 -4.71 22.65
C ASN A 117 -2.88 -4.41 21.82
N ALA A 118 -2.12 -3.36 22.16
CA ALA A 118 -0.83 -3.06 21.54
C ALA A 118 0.12 -4.27 21.57
N LYS A 119 0.21 -4.98 22.72
CA LYS A 119 1.01 -6.22 22.85
C LYS A 119 0.54 -7.33 21.90
N LYS A 120 -0.76 -7.47 21.63
CA LYS A 120 -1.27 -8.44 20.64
C LYS A 120 -0.91 -8.02 19.21
N MET A 121 -0.95 -6.72 18.92
CA MET A 121 -0.63 -6.19 17.60
C MET A 121 0.82 -6.41 17.19
N LEU A 122 1.76 -6.45 18.13
CA LEU A 122 3.17 -6.75 17.85
C LEU A 122 3.34 -8.03 17.01
N LYS A 123 2.53 -9.06 17.27
CA LYS A 123 2.55 -10.30 16.49
C LYS A 123 2.13 -10.09 15.04
N THR A 124 1.07 -9.31 14.82
CA THR A 124 0.53 -9.02 13.49
C THR A 124 1.47 -8.11 12.71
N LEU A 125 1.99 -7.04 13.34
CA LEU A 125 3.00 -6.16 12.78
C LEU A 125 4.25 -6.92 12.33
N ASN A 126 4.80 -7.76 13.21
CA ASN A 126 5.97 -8.57 12.89
C ASN A 126 5.75 -9.51 11.72
N LYS A 127 4.57 -10.14 11.64
CA LYS A 127 4.21 -11.01 10.51
C LYS A 127 4.09 -10.19 9.22
N SER A 128 3.43 -9.04 9.26
CA SER A 128 3.23 -8.19 8.09
C SER A 128 4.57 -7.64 7.55
N ALA A 129 5.44 -7.16 8.43
CA ALA A 129 6.78 -6.71 8.05
C ALA A 129 7.61 -7.80 7.35
N LYS A 130 7.57 -9.05 7.86
CA LYS A 130 8.22 -10.19 7.18
C LYS A 130 7.63 -10.45 5.79
N ASN A 131 6.30 -10.41 5.67
CA ASN A 131 5.63 -10.60 4.39
C ASN A 131 6.04 -9.52 3.37
N CYS A 132 6.25 -8.27 3.82
CA CYS A 132 6.76 -7.18 2.98
C CYS A 132 8.21 -7.46 2.56
N THR A 133 9.09 -7.85 3.49
CA THR A 133 10.49 -8.21 3.18
C THR A 133 10.58 -9.25 2.06
N GLU A 134 9.77 -10.30 2.14
CA GLU A 134 9.67 -11.34 1.11
C GLU A 134 9.18 -10.75 -0.24
N ALA A 135 8.13 -9.93 -0.21
CA ALA A 135 7.55 -9.35 -1.41
C ALA A 135 8.49 -8.37 -2.13
N VAL A 136 9.33 -7.62 -1.41
CA VAL A 136 10.37 -6.76 -1.99
C VAL A 136 11.34 -7.59 -2.83
N SER A 137 11.74 -8.75 -2.31
CA SER A 137 12.66 -9.66 -3.00
C SER A 137 12.01 -10.30 -4.23
N GLU A 138 10.76 -10.75 -4.11
CA GLU A 138 9.97 -11.31 -5.22
C GLU A 138 9.76 -10.28 -6.34
N PHE A 139 9.41 -9.05 -5.97
CA PHE A 139 9.25 -7.94 -6.91
C PHE A 139 10.54 -7.63 -7.66
N ALA A 140 11.67 -7.53 -6.96
CA ALA A 140 12.94 -7.23 -7.59
C ALA A 140 13.34 -8.29 -8.65
N VAL A 141 13.02 -9.56 -8.41
CA VAL A 141 13.20 -10.63 -9.40
C VAL A 141 12.24 -10.45 -10.58
N ALA A 142 10.94 -10.27 -10.31
CA ALA A 142 9.94 -10.12 -11.35
C ALA A 142 10.19 -8.89 -12.25
N LYS A 143 10.68 -7.79 -11.68
CA LYS A 143 11.09 -6.60 -12.43
C LYS A 143 12.22 -6.90 -13.40
N ARG A 144 13.29 -7.56 -12.91
CA ARG A 144 14.43 -7.95 -13.77
C ARG A 144 13.97 -8.86 -14.91
N ASP A 145 13.12 -9.84 -14.61
CA ASP A 145 12.60 -10.77 -15.61
C ASP A 145 11.75 -10.07 -16.69
N VAL A 146 10.90 -9.12 -16.31
CA VAL A 146 10.07 -8.38 -17.28
C VAL A 146 10.90 -7.41 -18.11
N GLU A 147 11.89 -6.76 -17.51
CA GLU A 147 12.80 -5.86 -18.21
C GLU A 147 13.68 -6.60 -19.22
N ASP A 148 14.26 -7.73 -18.82
CA ASP A 148 15.06 -8.58 -19.70
C ASP A 148 14.23 -9.09 -20.88
N TYR A 149 12.96 -9.45 -20.64
CA TYR A 149 12.04 -9.85 -21.70
C TYR A 149 11.85 -8.71 -22.71
N PHE A 150 11.45 -7.52 -22.25
CA PHE A 150 11.17 -6.40 -23.16
C PHE A 150 12.43 -5.82 -23.82
N GLN A 151 13.60 -5.92 -23.18
CA GLN A 151 14.86 -5.54 -23.82
C GLN A 151 15.21 -6.45 -25.00
N ASN A 152 14.98 -7.76 -24.87
CA ASN A 152 15.36 -8.74 -25.89
C ASN A 152 14.29 -8.91 -26.99
N TYR A 153 13.02 -8.68 -26.67
CA TYR A 153 11.89 -8.96 -27.56
C TYR A 153 11.04 -7.72 -27.88
N GLY A 154 11.32 -6.56 -27.29
CA GLY A 154 10.55 -5.32 -27.46
C GLY A 154 10.57 -4.72 -28.87
N ALA A 155 11.50 -5.11 -29.75
CA ALA A 155 11.49 -4.70 -31.16
C ALA A 155 10.54 -5.56 -32.03
N ILE A 156 10.18 -6.76 -31.56
CA ILE A 156 9.21 -7.67 -32.21
C ILE A 156 7.78 -7.36 -31.74
N TRP A 157 7.65 -6.44 -30.77
CA TRP A 157 6.45 -5.97 -30.09
C TRP A 157 5.35 -5.45 -31.03
N GLU A 158 5.68 -4.85 -32.17
CA GLU A 158 4.68 -4.33 -33.12
C GLU A 158 3.77 -5.41 -33.75
N GLY A 159 4.01 -6.72 -33.49
CA GLY A 159 3.32 -7.81 -34.18
C GLY A 159 2.59 -8.86 -33.32
N ASN A 160 2.66 -8.86 -31.98
CA ASN A 160 2.03 -9.93 -31.17
C ASN A 160 1.58 -9.51 -29.75
N GLN A 161 0.37 -8.97 -29.64
CA GLN A 161 -0.23 -8.41 -28.41
C GLN A 161 -0.57 -9.46 -27.32
N ASP A 162 -0.74 -10.75 -27.67
CA ASP A 162 -1.21 -11.78 -26.73
C ASP A 162 -0.12 -12.28 -25.76
N ALA A 163 1.12 -12.43 -26.23
CA ALA A 163 2.24 -12.86 -25.39
C ALA A 163 2.72 -11.74 -24.46
N GLU A 164 2.64 -10.50 -24.93
CA GLU A 164 2.96 -9.27 -24.20
C GLU A 164 2.09 -9.13 -22.94
N GLY A 165 0.77 -9.23 -23.09
CA GLY A 165 -0.16 -9.15 -21.97
C GLY A 165 0.17 -10.19 -20.89
N SER A 166 0.58 -11.41 -21.26
CA SER A 166 0.90 -12.42 -20.26
C SER A 166 2.15 -12.12 -19.41
N HIS A 167 3.19 -11.50 -19.97
CA HIS A 167 4.42 -11.19 -19.21
C HIS A 167 4.25 -9.95 -18.35
N LEU A 168 3.68 -8.89 -18.92
CA LEU A 168 3.39 -7.66 -18.19
C LEU A 168 2.37 -7.90 -17.07
N ASN A 169 1.32 -8.69 -17.31
CA ASN A 169 0.34 -9.00 -16.26
C ASN A 169 0.93 -9.83 -15.12
N LYS A 170 1.86 -10.74 -15.40
CA LYS A 170 2.58 -11.47 -14.34
C LYS A 170 3.39 -10.50 -13.47
N PHE A 171 4.09 -9.56 -14.07
CA PHE A 171 4.83 -8.53 -13.34
C PHE A 171 3.88 -7.64 -12.52
N LYS A 172 2.83 -7.11 -13.13
CA LYS A 172 1.80 -6.29 -12.45
C LYS A 172 1.19 -7.01 -11.25
N ASN A 173 0.91 -8.31 -11.36
CA ASN A 173 0.39 -9.10 -10.23
C ASN A 173 1.37 -9.17 -9.05
N VAL A 174 2.67 -9.32 -9.33
CA VAL A 174 3.71 -9.29 -8.29
C VAL A 174 3.81 -7.89 -7.70
N TYR A 175 3.75 -6.84 -8.52
CA TYR A 175 3.78 -5.47 -8.04
C TYR A 175 2.56 -5.13 -7.18
N ALA A 176 1.36 -5.42 -7.65
CA ALA A 176 0.11 -5.29 -6.89
C ALA A 176 0.19 -6.02 -5.53
N SER A 177 0.85 -7.17 -5.48
CA SER A 177 1.07 -7.92 -4.24
C SER A 177 2.03 -7.20 -3.28
N LEU A 178 3.11 -6.60 -3.78
CA LEU A 178 4.01 -5.77 -2.97
C LEU A 178 3.26 -4.56 -2.40
N ILE A 179 2.52 -3.83 -3.24
CA ILE A 179 1.76 -2.66 -2.83
C ILE A 179 0.73 -3.02 -1.76
N GLU A 180 -0.07 -4.08 -1.97
CA GLU A 180 -1.06 -4.53 -0.99
C GLU A 180 -0.41 -4.81 0.37
N LYS A 181 0.73 -5.51 0.39
CA LYS A 181 1.45 -5.80 1.64
C LYS A 181 2.00 -4.53 2.30
N SER A 182 2.57 -3.61 1.54
CA SER A 182 3.03 -2.31 2.06
C SER A 182 1.86 -1.50 2.63
N VAL A 183 0.72 -1.43 1.93
CA VAL A 183 -0.49 -0.75 2.40
C VAL A 183 -1.01 -1.40 3.69
N ASP A 184 -1.10 -2.74 3.74
CA ASP A 184 -1.51 -3.47 4.95
C ASP A 184 -0.58 -3.17 6.13
N LEU A 185 0.74 -3.17 5.91
CA LEU A 185 1.72 -2.83 6.94
C LEU A 185 1.59 -1.38 7.41
N SER A 186 1.35 -0.44 6.49
CA SER A 186 1.13 0.98 6.81
C SER A 186 -0.12 1.18 7.68
N SER A 187 -1.25 0.54 7.33
CA SER A 187 -2.46 0.61 8.15
C SER A 187 -2.26 -0.03 9.52
N LEU A 188 -1.56 -1.17 9.61
CA LEU A 188 -1.26 -1.81 10.89
C LEU A 188 -0.36 -0.94 11.77
N MET A 189 0.59 -0.21 11.17
CA MET A 189 1.42 0.76 11.89
C MET A 189 0.57 1.91 12.43
N ALA A 190 -0.36 2.43 11.63
CA ALA A 190 -1.30 3.47 12.06
C ALA A 190 -2.15 3.02 13.25
N ASP A 191 -2.73 1.82 13.17
CA ASP A 191 -3.51 1.25 14.28
C ASP A 191 -2.66 1.06 15.54
N PHE A 192 -1.38 0.70 15.39
CA PHE A 192 -0.47 0.53 16.52
C PHE A 192 -0.16 1.87 17.19
N ILE A 193 0.13 2.92 16.41
CA ILE A 193 0.36 4.29 16.91
C ILE A 193 -0.86 4.79 17.70
N LYS A 194 -2.07 4.51 17.21
CA LYS A 194 -3.31 4.81 17.94
C LYS A 194 -3.38 4.04 19.26
N GLU A 195 -3.15 2.73 19.24
CA GLU A 195 -3.27 1.84 20.41
C GLU A 195 -2.22 2.10 21.52
N VAL A 196 -1.08 2.69 21.18
CA VAL A 196 -0.09 3.13 22.19
C VAL A 196 -0.40 4.50 22.78
N GLY A 197 -1.51 5.13 22.36
CA GLY A 197 -2.03 6.37 22.95
C GLY A 197 -1.32 7.64 22.49
N ILE A 198 -0.49 7.58 21.44
CA ILE A 198 0.22 8.77 20.91
C ILE A 198 -0.78 9.83 20.45
N LEU A 199 -1.83 9.41 19.73
CA LEU A 199 -2.86 10.35 19.23
C LEU A 199 -3.64 10.99 20.39
N GLU A 200 -3.94 10.23 21.45
CA GLU A 200 -4.65 10.75 22.64
C GLU A 200 -3.84 11.78 23.43
N ILE A 201 -2.50 11.75 23.33
CA ILE A 201 -1.63 12.77 23.93
C ILE A 201 -1.83 14.09 23.18
N PHE A 202 -1.87 14.05 21.84
CA PHE A 202 -2.04 15.23 21.00
C PHE A 202 -3.42 15.90 21.16
N GLU A 203 -4.46 15.14 21.51
CA GLU A 203 -5.77 15.68 21.84
C GLU A 203 -5.80 16.53 23.13
N LYS A 204 -4.79 16.43 23.99
CA LYS A 204 -4.78 17.01 25.35
C LYS A 204 -3.76 18.11 25.55
N VAL A 205 -2.93 18.41 24.55
CA VAL A 205 -1.85 19.40 24.62
C VAL A 205 -1.99 20.43 23.52
N THR A 206 -1.43 21.62 23.71
CA THR A 206 -1.27 22.58 22.60
C THR A 206 -0.31 21.95 21.59
N ILE A 207 -0.84 21.64 20.41
CA ILE A 207 -0.11 20.91 19.37
C ILE A 207 0.98 21.77 18.74
N SER A 208 2.14 21.17 18.56
CA SER A 208 3.21 21.70 17.72
C SER A 208 3.00 21.24 16.26
N THR A 209 3.66 21.90 15.30
CA THR A 209 3.63 21.47 13.89
C THR A 209 4.02 19.99 13.70
N PRO A 210 5.02 19.44 14.41
CA PRO A 210 5.30 18.00 14.41
C PRO A 210 4.11 17.12 14.79
N ASP A 211 3.29 17.50 15.79
CA ASP A 211 2.16 16.70 16.26
C ASP A 211 1.03 16.65 15.22
N VAL A 212 0.83 17.75 14.49
CA VAL A 212 -0.11 17.86 13.38
C VAL A 212 0.26 16.92 12.22
N LEU A 213 1.54 16.77 11.93
CA LEU A 213 2.01 15.85 10.89
C LEU A 213 1.65 14.40 11.21
N VAL A 214 1.77 13.98 12.47
CA VAL A 214 1.43 12.60 12.88
C VAL A 214 -0.04 12.28 12.65
N VAL A 215 -0.92 13.23 12.97
CA VAL A 215 -2.38 13.07 12.81
C VAL A 215 -2.74 13.00 11.33
N ARG A 216 -2.17 13.89 10.50
CA ARG A 216 -2.33 13.86 9.04
C ARG A 216 -1.85 12.52 8.49
N ASP A 217 -0.64 12.12 8.85
CA ASP A 217 0.02 10.91 8.33
C ASP A 217 -0.77 9.65 8.73
N TYR A 218 -1.31 9.61 9.96
CA TYR A 218 -2.23 8.57 10.40
C TYR A 218 -3.45 8.46 9.48
N VAL A 219 -4.14 9.57 9.21
CA VAL A 219 -5.32 9.57 8.32
C VAL A 219 -4.94 9.17 6.90
N SER A 220 -3.83 9.69 6.38
CA SER A 220 -3.29 9.33 5.08
C SER A 220 -3.07 7.82 4.95
N ALA A 221 -2.42 7.19 5.93
CA ALA A 221 -2.19 5.75 5.95
C ALA A 221 -3.49 4.93 5.96
N LYS A 222 -4.54 5.43 6.62
CA LYS A 222 -5.86 4.77 6.67
C LYS A 222 -6.69 5.00 5.40
N LEU A 223 -6.39 6.00 4.58
CA LEU A 223 -7.03 6.24 3.29
C LEU A 223 -6.44 5.38 2.15
N LEU A 224 -5.14 5.06 2.19
CA LEU A 224 -4.48 4.25 1.14
C LEU A 224 -5.19 2.93 0.79
N PRO A 225 -5.71 2.14 1.76
CA PRO A 225 -6.48 0.94 1.45
C PRO A 225 -7.70 1.19 0.56
N LEU A 226 -8.33 2.36 0.64
CA LEU A 226 -9.58 2.65 -0.07
C LEU A 226 -9.38 2.75 -1.58
N PHE A 227 -8.27 3.38 -1.98
CA PHE A 227 -7.87 3.54 -3.38
C PHE A 227 -7.22 2.28 -3.94
N SER A 228 -6.43 1.58 -3.12
CA SER A 228 -5.67 0.41 -3.57
C SER A 228 -6.51 -0.87 -3.64
N LYS A 229 -7.46 -1.10 -2.72
CA LYS A 229 -8.12 -2.41 -2.62
C LYS A 229 -8.97 -2.73 -3.85
N LEU A 230 -9.78 -1.79 -4.33
CA LEU A 230 -10.59 -2.00 -5.52
C LEU A 230 -9.72 -2.06 -6.77
N SER A 231 -8.93 -1.02 -7.05
CA SER A 231 -8.21 -0.94 -8.32
C SER A 231 -6.98 -1.85 -8.44
N ILE A 232 -6.27 -2.16 -7.36
CA ILE A 232 -4.99 -2.89 -7.42
C ILE A 232 -5.20 -4.36 -7.01
N SER A 233 -5.87 -4.59 -5.87
CA SER A 233 -6.04 -5.95 -5.34
C SER A 233 -7.19 -6.71 -5.99
N ALA A 234 -8.34 -6.05 -6.22
CA ALA A 234 -9.55 -6.73 -6.71
C ALA A 234 -9.64 -6.82 -8.23
N THR A 235 -9.36 -5.73 -8.96
CA THR A 235 -9.44 -5.73 -10.43
C THR A 235 -8.14 -6.25 -11.06
N GLU A 236 -7.01 -5.59 -10.85
CA GLU A 236 -5.76 -5.89 -11.58
C GLU A 236 -5.15 -7.27 -11.24
N LYS A 237 -5.11 -7.67 -9.97
CA LYS A 237 -4.45 -8.91 -9.52
C LYS A 237 -5.01 -10.21 -10.13
N ASN A 238 -6.23 -10.16 -10.66
CA ASN A 238 -6.94 -11.36 -11.13
C ASN A 238 -7.61 -11.18 -12.50
N LEU A 239 -7.56 -9.99 -13.09
CA LEU A 239 -8.28 -9.68 -14.31
C LEU A 239 -7.49 -8.69 -15.15
N ASN A 240 -7.40 -9.02 -16.42
CA ASN A 240 -7.13 -8.05 -17.45
C ASN A 240 -8.48 -7.32 -17.68
N TRP A 241 -8.88 -6.48 -16.71
CA TRP A 241 -10.23 -5.89 -16.60
C TRP A 241 -10.68 -5.22 -17.91
N GLU A 242 -9.74 -4.56 -18.59
CA GLU A 242 -9.94 -3.91 -19.88
C GLU A 242 -10.37 -4.86 -21.00
N VAL A 243 -9.87 -6.11 -21.03
CA VAL A 243 -10.24 -7.08 -22.09
C VAL A 243 -11.54 -7.85 -21.79
N THR A 244 -12.19 -7.57 -20.66
CA THR A 244 -13.48 -8.21 -20.33
C THR A 244 -14.63 -7.56 -21.09
N GLN A 245 -15.69 -8.33 -21.36
CA GLN A 245 -16.86 -7.87 -22.09
C GLN A 245 -17.54 -6.68 -21.39
N GLU A 246 -17.95 -5.69 -22.17
CA GLU A 246 -18.78 -4.58 -21.71
C GLU A 246 -20.16 -5.07 -21.24
N THR A 247 -20.50 -4.72 -20.02
CA THR A 247 -21.75 -5.07 -19.34
C THR A 247 -22.14 -3.92 -18.41
N SER A 248 -23.41 -3.83 -18.02
CA SER A 248 -23.87 -2.80 -17.06
C SER A 248 -23.14 -2.87 -15.72
N PHE A 249 -22.65 -4.04 -15.32
CA PHE A 249 -21.82 -4.16 -14.12
C PHE A 249 -20.42 -3.58 -14.33
N LYS A 250 -19.79 -3.87 -15.47
CA LYS A 250 -18.46 -3.31 -15.80
C LYS A 250 -18.53 -1.79 -15.87
N GLU A 251 -19.58 -1.23 -16.47
CA GLU A 251 -19.85 0.21 -16.53
C GLU A 251 -19.91 0.83 -15.12
N ARG A 252 -20.72 0.26 -14.20
CA ARG A 252 -20.80 0.72 -12.79
C ARG A 252 -19.45 0.68 -12.07
N ILE A 253 -18.68 -0.41 -12.22
CA ILE A 253 -17.34 -0.49 -11.61
C ILE A 253 -16.38 0.54 -12.23
N ASN A 254 -16.45 0.79 -13.54
CA ASN A 254 -15.64 1.81 -14.19
C ASN A 254 -15.98 3.23 -13.69
N GLU A 255 -17.26 3.52 -13.46
CA GLU A 255 -17.69 4.77 -12.81
C GLU A 255 -17.08 4.90 -11.41
N ILE A 256 -17.15 3.85 -10.59
CA ILE A 256 -16.53 3.84 -9.25
C ILE A 256 -15.01 4.03 -9.32
N LEU A 257 -14.33 3.35 -10.25
CA LEU A 257 -12.88 3.49 -10.46
C LEU A 257 -12.51 4.92 -10.87
N ASN A 258 -13.32 5.56 -11.71
CA ASN A 258 -13.12 6.95 -12.10
C ASN A 258 -13.32 7.90 -10.91
N SER A 259 -14.35 7.71 -10.11
CA SER A 259 -14.58 8.47 -8.87
C SER A 259 -13.42 8.30 -7.89
N LEU A 260 -12.95 7.07 -7.66
CA LEU A 260 -11.79 6.79 -6.81
C LEU A 260 -10.51 7.44 -7.33
N ASN A 261 -10.25 7.39 -8.64
CA ASN A 261 -9.09 8.04 -9.25
C ASN A 261 -9.16 9.56 -9.10
N SER A 262 -10.34 10.17 -9.25
CA SER A 262 -10.53 11.60 -9.00
C SER A 262 -10.22 11.93 -7.54
N ALA A 263 -10.81 11.20 -6.60
CA ALA A 263 -10.58 11.37 -5.17
C ALA A 263 -9.11 11.14 -4.76
N PHE A 264 -8.43 10.18 -5.40
CA PHE A 264 -7.00 9.93 -5.18
C PHE A 264 -6.13 11.07 -5.70
N ASN A 265 -6.47 11.65 -6.85
CA ASN A 265 -5.79 12.84 -7.37
C ASN A 265 -6.00 14.05 -6.48
N ASP A 266 -7.22 14.25 -5.96
CA ASP A 266 -7.49 15.32 -4.99
C ASP A 266 -6.70 15.10 -3.70
N TYR A 267 -6.69 13.86 -3.20
CA TYR A 267 -5.84 13.47 -2.08
C TYR A 267 -4.36 13.77 -2.35
N LYS A 268 -3.84 13.42 -3.53
CA LYS A 268 -2.45 13.74 -3.93
C LYS A 268 -2.19 15.25 -3.91
N ASN A 269 -3.01 16.01 -4.63
CA ASN A 269 -2.82 17.46 -4.79
C ASN A 269 -2.86 18.20 -3.44
N HIS A 270 -3.69 17.75 -2.50
CA HIS A 270 -3.88 18.42 -1.21
C HIS A 270 -2.96 17.90 -0.10
N PHE A 271 -2.79 16.58 0.02
CA PHE A 271 -2.07 15.99 1.15
C PHE A 271 -0.57 15.81 0.89
N VAL A 272 -0.16 15.82 -0.37
CA VAL A 272 1.20 15.45 -0.80
C VAL A 272 1.94 16.67 -1.33
N ASP A 273 1.38 17.38 -2.32
CA ASP A 273 2.04 18.54 -2.93
C ASP A 273 2.10 19.77 -2.00
N GLU A 274 1.23 19.83 -0.99
CA GLU A 274 1.19 20.92 -0.01
C GLU A 274 1.95 20.62 1.30
N ALA A 275 2.71 19.51 1.36
CA ALA A 275 3.38 19.01 2.57
C ALA A 275 4.45 19.96 3.20
N GLY A 276 4.57 21.20 2.73
CA GLY A 276 5.40 22.26 3.32
C GLY A 276 4.68 23.59 3.60
N LYS A 277 3.35 23.68 3.40
CA LYS A 277 2.57 24.91 3.63
C LYS A 277 1.77 24.80 4.92
N ASN A 278 1.87 25.83 5.78
CA ASN A 278 1.10 26.10 7.01
C ASN A 278 0.01 25.07 7.37
N ILE A 279 0.41 23.89 7.85
CA ILE A 279 -0.53 22.87 8.27
C ILE A 279 -1.04 23.27 9.65
N VAL A 280 -2.35 23.47 9.76
CA VAL A 280 -3.01 23.83 11.00
C VAL A 280 -4.22 22.94 11.14
N ILE A 281 -4.14 21.95 12.03
CA ILE A 281 -5.36 21.24 12.44
C ILE A 281 -6.06 22.11 13.48
N ILE A 282 -7.21 22.68 13.10
CA ILE A 282 -7.97 23.63 13.91
C ILE A 282 -8.44 22.98 15.22
N ASP A 283 -8.93 21.73 15.15
CA ASP A 283 -9.33 20.92 16.30
C ASP A 283 -9.01 19.43 16.05
N VAL A 284 -7.92 18.94 16.62
CA VAL A 284 -7.48 17.54 16.48
C VAL A 284 -8.52 16.57 17.03
N LYS A 285 -9.21 16.93 18.11
CA LYS A 285 -10.17 16.03 18.75
C LYS A 285 -11.43 15.88 17.89
N GLU A 286 -11.96 16.99 17.37
CA GLU A 286 -13.07 16.95 16.43
C GLU A 286 -12.69 16.20 15.16
N PHE A 287 -11.52 16.49 14.60
CA PHE A 287 -11.01 15.84 13.41
C PHE A 287 -10.89 14.31 13.59
N MET A 288 -10.27 13.86 14.68
CA MET A 288 -10.12 12.43 14.99
C MET A 288 -11.47 11.75 15.25
N SER A 289 -12.42 12.44 15.89
CA SER A 289 -13.76 11.91 16.08
C SER A 289 -14.51 11.69 14.77
N GLN A 290 -14.38 12.62 13.80
CA GLN A 290 -14.99 12.47 12.48
C GLN A 290 -14.27 11.40 11.65
N ALA A 291 -12.93 11.35 11.72
CA ALA A 291 -12.13 10.32 11.07
C ALA A 291 -12.51 8.91 11.57
N ASP A 292 -12.68 8.73 12.87
CA ASP A 292 -13.10 7.44 13.44
C ASP A 292 -14.49 7.00 12.94
N GLN A 293 -15.45 7.93 12.82
CA GLN A 293 -16.76 7.63 12.25
C GLN A 293 -16.69 7.27 10.76
N PHE A 294 -15.86 8.01 10.01
CA PHE A 294 -15.59 7.71 8.61
C PHE A 294 -14.95 6.33 8.45
N PHE A 295 -13.97 5.96 9.28
CA PHE A 295 -13.30 4.67 9.18
C PHE A 295 -14.21 3.48 9.48
N ILE A 296 -15.26 3.62 10.29
CA ILE A 296 -16.31 2.60 10.42
C ILE A 296 -17.03 2.36 9.08
N SER A 297 -17.32 3.44 8.35
CA SER A 297 -17.93 3.34 7.01
C SER A 297 -16.95 2.73 6.00
N ALA A 298 -15.66 3.09 6.11
CA ALA A 298 -14.59 2.58 5.28
C ALA A 298 -14.36 1.07 5.48
N GLU A 299 -14.42 0.58 6.72
CA GLU A 299 -14.41 -0.85 7.02
C GLU A 299 -15.59 -1.56 6.33
N SER A 300 -16.80 -1.00 6.39
CA SER A 300 -17.96 -1.58 5.71
C SER A 300 -17.81 -1.60 4.18
N TYR A 301 -17.13 -0.62 3.59
CA TYR A 301 -16.76 -0.60 2.17
C TYR A 301 -15.79 -1.75 1.83
N ILE A 302 -14.72 -1.94 2.61
CA ILE A 302 -13.76 -3.04 2.40
C ILE A 302 -14.47 -4.41 2.53
N GLU A 303 -15.31 -4.58 3.55
CA GLU A 303 -16.12 -5.80 3.70
C GLU A 303 -17.08 -6.02 2.52
N ALA A 304 -17.67 -4.95 1.97
CA ALA A 304 -18.54 -5.04 0.81
C ALA A 304 -17.77 -5.45 -0.45
N LEU A 305 -16.55 -4.93 -0.67
CA LEU A 305 -15.68 -5.37 -1.76
C LEU A 305 -15.35 -6.86 -1.67
N GLU A 306 -14.97 -7.34 -0.49
CA GLU A 306 -14.69 -8.75 -0.25
C GLU A 306 -15.93 -9.63 -0.44
N GLY A 307 -17.08 -9.17 0.07
CA GLY A 307 -18.37 -9.82 -0.05
C GLY A 307 -18.89 -9.89 -1.49
N LEU A 308 -18.68 -8.83 -2.28
CA LEU A 308 -19.01 -8.81 -3.70
C LEU A 308 -18.14 -9.79 -4.48
N ASN A 309 -16.84 -9.87 -4.15
CA ASN A 309 -15.86 -10.73 -4.81
C ASN A 309 -15.83 -10.49 -6.33
N ILE A 310 -15.40 -9.27 -6.69
CA ILE A 310 -15.23 -8.80 -8.08
C ILE A 310 -14.40 -9.79 -8.92
N PRO A 311 -13.27 -10.37 -8.44
CA PRO A 311 -12.53 -11.38 -9.19
C PRO A 311 -13.40 -12.52 -9.70
N LYS A 312 -14.25 -13.07 -8.83
CA LYS A 312 -15.13 -14.18 -9.16
C LYS A 312 -16.24 -13.75 -10.13
N LEU A 313 -16.85 -12.59 -9.89
CA LEU A 313 -17.88 -12.03 -10.76
C LEU A 313 -17.36 -11.84 -12.20
N ALA A 314 -16.17 -11.27 -12.35
CA ALA A 314 -15.61 -11.01 -13.66
C ALA A 314 -15.07 -12.26 -14.37
N THR A 315 -14.39 -13.16 -13.67
CA THR A 315 -13.86 -14.39 -14.29
C THR A 315 -14.94 -15.43 -14.56
N THR A 316 -15.70 -15.80 -13.52
CA THR A 316 -16.60 -16.96 -13.56
C THR A 316 -17.93 -16.62 -14.21
N TYR A 317 -18.43 -15.40 -13.96
CA TYR A 317 -19.72 -14.93 -14.45
C TYR A 317 -19.58 -13.93 -15.60
N LYS A 318 -18.36 -13.62 -16.05
CA LYS A 318 -18.10 -12.71 -17.19
C LYS A 318 -18.80 -11.37 -17.02
N ASN A 319 -18.76 -10.82 -15.82
CA ASN A 319 -19.44 -9.57 -15.44
C ASN A 319 -20.99 -9.64 -15.49
N ASP A 320 -21.61 -10.82 -15.63
CA ASP A 320 -23.06 -10.98 -15.54
C ASP A 320 -23.53 -10.97 -14.08
N LEU A 321 -23.86 -9.77 -13.60
CA LEU A 321 -24.36 -9.55 -12.24
C LEU A 321 -25.67 -10.29 -11.98
N GLU A 322 -26.57 -10.38 -12.95
CA GLU A 322 -27.87 -11.07 -12.79
C GLU A 322 -27.69 -12.57 -12.63
N GLN A 323 -26.74 -13.16 -13.34
CA GLN A 323 -26.35 -14.55 -13.11
C GLN A 323 -25.68 -14.72 -11.74
N TYR A 324 -24.81 -13.79 -11.35
CA TYR A 324 -24.09 -13.87 -10.09
C TYR A 324 -24.98 -13.72 -8.87
N LYS A 325 -26.01 -12.86 -8.93
CA LYS A 325 -27.04 -12.69 -7.88
C LYS A 325 -27.71 -14.00 -7.48
N LYS A 326 -27.80 -14.97 -8.40
CA LYS A 326 -28.34 -16.32 -8.10
C LYS A 326 -27.45 -17.11 -7.12
N LYS A 327 -26.17 -16.77 -7.01
CA LYS A 327 -25.19 -17.38 -6.12
C LYS A 327 -24.79 -16.49 -4.95
N ASN A 328 -24.70 -15.18 -5.17
CA ASN A 328 -24.48 -14.18 -4.15
C ASN A 328 -25.69 -13.25 -4.05
N LYS A 329 -26.63 -13.60 -3.17
CA LYS A 329 -27.89 -12.84 -3.03
C LYS A 329 -27.70 -11.41 -2.51
N LEU A 330 -26.52 -11.09 -1.98
CA LEU A 330 -26.18 -9.79 -1.44
C LEU A 330 -25.38 -8.93 -2.43
N ALA A 331 -25.09 -9.43 -3.65
CA ALA A 331 -24.23 -8.75 -4.62
C ALA A 331 -24.68 -7.30 -4.92
N GLU A 332 -25.99 -7.07 -5.12
CA GLU A 332 -26.50 -5.70 -5.33
C GLU A 332 -26.28 -4.82 -4.10
N ILE A 333 -26.58 -5.35 -2.90
CA ILE A 333 -26.42 -4.61 -1.65
C ILE A 333 -24.95 -4.24 -1.43
N TYR A 334 -24.02 -5.12 -1.78
CA TYR A 334 -22.59 -4.80 -1.71
C TYR A 334 -22.20 -3.73 -2.73
N LEU A 335 -22.69 -3.83 -3.96
CA LEU A 335 -22.40 -2.84 -5.00
C LEU A 335 -22.94 -1.46 -4.63
N ASP A 336 -24.19 -1.36 -4.18
CA ASP A 336 -24.82 -0.12 -3.74
C ASP A 336 -24.07 0.52 -2.55
N LYS A 337 -23.54 -0.32 -1.63
CA LYS A 337 -22.69 0.15 -0.52
C LYS A 337 -21.36 0.72 -1.01
N ILE A 338 -20.73 0.07 -1.98
CA ILE A 338 -19.47 0.51 -2.57
C ILE A 338 -19.67 1.86 -3.26
N GLU A 339 -20.70 1.98 -4.09
CA GLU A 339 -21.06 3.22 -4.80
C GLU A 339 -21.35 4.36 -3.82
N ASN A 340 -22.25 4.14 -2.86
CA ASN A 340 -22.59 5.17 -1.87
C ASN A 340 -21.36 5.61 -1.07
N PHE A 341 -20.46 4.68 -0.70
CA PHE A 341 -19.26 5.05 0.02
C PHE A 341 -18.34 5.94 -0.81
N VAL A 342 -18.08 5.57 -2.06
CA VAL A 342 -17.16 6.30 -2.94
C VAL A 342 -17.71 7.66 -3.33
N ASP A 343 -18.99 7.74 -3.71
CA ASP A 343 -19.58 8.95 -4.26
C ASP A 343 -20.02 9.96 -3.18
N VAL A 344 -20.28 9.50 -1.95
CA VAL A 344 -20.76 10.34 -0.86
C VAL A 344 -19.73 10.39 0.27
N ASN A 345 -19.57 9.29 0.99
CA ASN A 345 -18.83 9.31 2.26
C ASN A 345 -17.35 9.70 2.08
N LEU A 346 -16.68 9.15 1.06
CA LEU A 346 -15.27 9.46 0.76
C LEU A 346 -15.11 10.92 0.32
N ALA A 347 -15.96 11.39 -0.59
CA ALA A 347 -15.92 12.76 -1.10
C ALA A 347 -16.14 13.80 0.01
N GLU A 348 -17.15 13.59 0.86
CA GLU A 348 -17.44 14.43 2.01
C GLU A 348 -16.29 14.44 3.02
N PHE A 349 -15.72 13.28 3.33
CA PHE A 349 -14.61 13.17 4.28
C PHE A 349 -13.32 13.84 3.76
N LEU A 350 -12.99 13.68 2.49
CA LEU A 350 -11.81 14.32 1.90
C LEU A 350 -11.96 15.85 1.93
N SER A 351 -13.14 16.37 1.57
CA SER A 351 -13.42 17.81 1.63
C SER A 351 -13.31 18.35 3.05
N PHE A 352 -13.95 17.69 4.02
CA PHE A 352 -13.82 18.03 5.45
C PHE A 352 -12.37 17.99 5.93
N SER A 353 -11.61 16.98 5.53
CA SER A 353 -10.22 16.81 5.96
C SER A 353 -9.33 17.93 5.42
N VAL A 354 -9.50 18.30 4.14
CA VAL A 354 -8.75 19.42 3.54
C VAL A 354 -9.08 20.72 4.27
N GLU A 355 -10.37 21.02 4.49
CA GLU A 355 -10.79 22.22 5.22
C GLU A 355 -10.25 22.27 6.66
N THR A 356 -10.19 21.12 7.34
CA THR A 356 -9.78 21.05 8.75
C THR A 356 -8.26 21.09 8.94
N ILE A 357 -7.48 20.55 7.99
CA ILE A 357 -6.01 20.46 8.04
C ILE A 357 -5.35 21.71 7.43
N TYR A 358 -5.97 22.31 6.40
CA TYR A 358 -5.40 23.41 5.61
C TYR A 358 -6.24 24.70 5.63
N GLY A 359 -7.39 24.70 6.31
CA GLY A 359 -8.25 25.88 6.41
C GLY A 359 -7.51 27.10 6.96
N GLU A 360 -7.75 28.28 6.37
CA GLU A 360 -7.20 29.53 6.89
C GLU A 360 -7.70 29.72 8.34
N THR A 361 -6.77 29.81 9.30
CA THR A 361 -7.05 30.37 10.61
C THR A 361 -7.63 31.77 10.43
N ILE A 362 -8.92 31.95 10.76
CA ILE A 362 -9.58 33.26 10.82
C ILE A 362 -8.88 34.17 11.82
#